data_AF-A0A3C1Y0R0-F1
#
_entry.id   AF-A0A3C1Y0R0-F1
#
_cell.length_a   1.000
_cell.length_b   1.000
_cell.length_c   1.000
_cell.angle_alpha   90.00
_cell.angle_beta   90.00
_cell.angle_gamma   90.00
#
_symmetry.space_group_name_H-M   'P 1'
#
loop_
_entity.id
_entity.type
_entity.pdbx_description
1 polymer ?
#
loop_
_entity_poly.entity_id
_entity_poly.type
_entity_poly.pdbx_seq_one_letter_code
_entity_poly.pdbx_strand_id
1 'polypeptide(L)' 'VGQPPADYLAGWRLTLAQSRLREGIAVKTIAAELGYANASALSRIFSQKLGASPRQWLDARAGEG' A
#
# COMPACT_ATOMS: atom_id res chain seq x y z
N VAL A 1 -3.43 2.68 -26.58
CA VAL A 1 -2.87 2.33 -25.25
C VAL A 1 -3.54 3.24 -24.23
N GLY A 2 -4.44 2.71 -23.42
CA GLY A 2 -5.46 3.52 -22.74
C GLY A 2 -5.76 3.02 -21.33
N GLN A 3 -4.74 2.81 -20.51
CA GLN A 3 -4.97 2.67 -19.09
C GLN A 3 -5.23 4.08 -18.53
N PRO A 4 -6.38 4.36 -17.92
CA PRO A 4 -6.63 5.67 -17.34
C PRO A 4 -5.51 6.00 -16.34
N PRO A 5 -5.02 7.25 -16.28
CA PRO A 5 -3.86 7.64 -15.46
C PRO A 5 -4.04 7.27 -13.98
N ALA A 6 -5.29 7.18 -13.52
CA ALA A 6 -5.65 6.73 -12.19
C ALA A 6 -5.22 5.28 -11.87
N ASP A 7 -5.29 4.34 -12.81
CA ASP A 7 -4.95 2.93 -12.55
C ASP A 7 -3.44 2.72 -12.47
N TYR A 8 -2.68 3.43 -13.31
CA TYR A 8 -1.22 3.38 -13.27
C TYR A 8 -0.66 3.98 -11.97
N LEU A 9 -1.28 5.06 -11.49
CA LEU A 9 -0.95 5.66 -10.20
C LEU A 9 -1.28 4.74 -9.03
N ALA A 10 -2.37 3.97 -9.10
CA ALA A 10 -2.72 3.01 -8.06
C ALA A 10 -1.67 1.90 -7.95
N GLY A 11 -1.20 1.36 -9.07
CA GLY A 11 -0.12 0.36 -9.10
C GLY A 11 1.20 0.90 -8.55
N TRP A 12 1.63 2.09 -8.99
CA TRP A 12 2.88 2.70 -8.52
C TRP A 12 2.83 3.06 -7.02
N ARG A 13 1.73 3.64 -6.55
CA ARG A 13 1.51 3.95 -5.12
C ARG A 13 1.58 2.70 -4.26
N LEU A 14 1.13 1.57 -4.79
CA LEU A 14 1.16 0.30 -4.08
C LEU A 14 2.58 -0.27 -3.95
N THR A 15 3.39 -0.16 -4.99
CA THR A 15 4.81 -0.53 -4.93
C THR A 15 5.56 0.32 -3.91
N LEU A 16 5.30 1.64 -3.90
CA LEU A 16 5.92 2.55 -2.94
C LEU A 16 5.45 2.26 -1.50
N ALA A 17 4.16 1.99 -1.31
CA ALA A 17 3.62 1.59 0.00
C ALA A 17 4.29 0.31 0.53
N GLN A 18 4.47 -0.71 -0.31
CA GLN A 18 5.15 -1.95 0.08
C GLN A 18 6.61 -1.71 0.50
N SER A 19 7.35 -0.86 -0.22
CA SER A 19 8.73 -0.52 0.15
C SER A 19 8.79 0.16 1.52
N ARG A 20 7.95 1.18 1.74
CA ARG A 20 7.90 1.91 3.02
C ARG A 20 7.44 1.03 4.18
N LEU A 21 6.51 0.11 3.95
CA LEU A 21 6.09 -0.88 4.95
C LEU A 21 7.27 -1.76 5.38
N ARG A 22 8.10 -2.22 4.44
CA ARG A 22 9.30 -3.01 4.76
C ARG A 22 10.35 -2.23 5.54
N GLU A 23 10.40 -0.92 5.37
CA GLU A 23 11.24 -0.01 6.16
C GLU A 23 10.69 0.23 7.59
N GLY A 24 9.55 -0.38 7.94
CA GLY A 24 8.92 -0.23 9.26
C GLY A 24 8.08 1.04 9.40
N ILE A 25 7.81 1.74 8.29
CA ILE A 25 7.03 2.98 8.32
C ILE A 25 5.55 2.65 8.55
N ALA A 26 4.91 3.42 9.43
CA ALA A 26 3.49 3.25 9.74
C ALA A 26 2.59 3.58 8.53
N VAL A 27 1.54 2.78 8.33
CA VAL A 27 0.53 2.95 7.26
C VAL A 27 -0.04 4.37 7.21
N LYS A 28 -0.21 5.02 8.37
CA LYS A 28 -0.69 6.41 8.46
C LYS A 28 0.27 7.40 7.81
N THR A 29 1.57 7.24 8.02
CA THR A 29 2.61 8.08 7.42
C THR A 29 2.64 7.86 5.91
N ILE A 30 2.63 6.60 5.47
CA ILE A 30 2.61 6.23 4.06
C ILE A 30 1.36 6.80 3.36
N ALA A 31 0.20 6.76 4.00
CA ALA A 31 -1.03 7.33 3.46
C ALA A 31 -0.91 8.84 3.22
N ALA A 32 -0.32 9.57 4.16
CA ALA A 32 -0.08 11.01 4.02
C ALA A 32 0.93 11.30 2.89
N GLU A 33 2.03 10.55 2.79
CA GLU A 33 3.05 10.72 1.75
C GLU A 33 2.51 10.44 0.34
N LEU A 34 1.58 9.48 0.21
CA LEU A 34 1.00 9.09 -1.08
C LEU A 34 -0.23 9.93 -1.48
N GLY A 35 -0.64 10.89 -0.64
CA GLY A 35 -1.79 11.76 -0.89
C GLY A 35 -3.16 11.10 -0.63
N TYR A 36 -3.23 10.09 0.23
CA TYR A 36 -4.50 9.52 0.69
C TYR A 36 -5.06 10.31 1.87
N ALA A 37 -6.39 10.42 1.92
CA ALA A 37 -7.10 11.14 2.98
C ALA A 37 -6.84 10.53 4.38
N ASN A 38 -6.63 9.21 4.47
CA ASN A 38 -6.35 8.52 5.73
C ASN A 38 -5.74 7.13 5.49
N ALA A 39 -5.25 6.52 6.58
CA ALA A 39 -4.71 5.16 6.59
C ALA A 39 -5.73 4.11 6.09
N SER A 40 -7.02 4.30 6.36
CA SER A 40 -8.08 3.38 5.95
C SER A 40 -8.28 3.38 4.43
N ALA A 41 -8.16 4.53 3.77
CA ALA A 41 -8.23 4.65 2.31
C ALA A 41 -7.09 3.89 1.63
N LEU A 42 -5.86 4.06 2.14
CA LEU A 42 -4.71 3.27 1.68
C LEU A 42 -4.93 1.79 1.95
N SER A 43 -5.34 1.40 3.16
CA SER A 43 -5.59 0.00 3.54
C SER A 43 -6.64 -0.67 2.66
N ARG A 44 -7.69 0.07 2.26
CA ARG A 44 -8.74 -0.43 1.38
C ARG A 44 -8.22 -0.75 -0.02
N ILE A 45 -7.49 0.17 -0.64
CA ILE A 45 -6.90 -0.08 -1.97
C ILE A 45 -5.83 -1.16 -1.88
N PHE A 46 -5.04 -1.17 -0.81
CA PHE A 46 -4.01 -2.16 -0.59
C PHE A 46 -4.62 -3.57 -0.48
N SER A 47 -5.67 -3.73 0.33
CA SER A 47 -6.39 -4.99 0.44
C SER A 47 -7.09 -5.40 -0.86
N GLN A 48 -7.67 -4.44 -1.60
CA GLN A 48 -8.29 -4.75 -2.90
C GLN A 48 -7.27 -5.24 -3.95
N LYS A 49 -6.04 -4.71 -3.94
CA LYS A 49 -5.02 -5.04 -4.95
C LYS A 49 -4.11 -6.21 -4.53
N LEU A 50 -3.83 -6.38 -3.22
CA LEU A 50 -2.92 -7.40 -2.68
C LEU A 50 -3.63 -8.52 -1.89
N GLY A 51 -4.94 -8.42 -1.67
CA GLY A 51 -5.73 -9.41 -0.93
C GLY A 51 -5.53 -9.40 0.59
N ALA A 52 -4.67 -8.54 1.13
CA ALA A 52 -4.37 -8.46 2.55
C ALA A 52 -4.21 -7.00 3.00
N SER A 53 -4.49 -6.70 4.27
CA SER A 53 -4.18 -5.38 4.84
C SER A 53 -2.66 -5.17 4.91
N PRO A 54 -2.15 -3.93 4.83
CA PRO A 54 -0.71 -3.66 4.84
C PRO A 54 0.03 -4.23 6.06
N ARG A 55 -0.63 -4.29 7.23
CA ARG A 55 -0.10 -4.93 8.44
C ARG A 55 -0.03 -6.46 8.32
N GLN A 56 -1.07 -7.10 7.77
CA GLN A 56 -1.09 -8.54 7.51
C GLN A 56 -0.07 -8.93 6.44
N TRP A 57 0.10 -8.10 5.41
CA TRP A 57 1.10 -8.30 4.38
C TRP A 57 2.53 -8.23 4.93
N LEU A 58 2.78 -7.33 5.89
CA LEU A 58 4.06 -7.24 6.61
C LEU A 58 4.30 -8.48 7.48
N ASP A 59 3.30 -8.87 8.25
CA ASP A 59 3.33 -10.01 9.17
C ASP A 59 3.55 -11.33 8.43
N ALA A 60 2.81 -11.55 7.34
CA ALA A 60 2.96 -12.71 6.46
C ALA A 60 4.33 -12.81 5.80
N ARG A 61 5.09 -11.70 5.71
CA ARG A 61 6.48 -11.70 5.21
C ARG A 61 7.53 -11.79 6.31
N ALA A 62 7.15 -11.45 7.54
CA ALA A 62 8.01 -11.60 8.71
C ALA A 62 7.98 -13.03 9.26
N GLY A 63 6.88 -13.77 9.04
CA GLY A 63 6.74 -15.18 9.42
C GLY A 63 7.35 -16.20 8.44
N GLU A 64 7.87 -15.77 7.30
CA GLU A 64 8.57 -16.60 6.30
C GLU A 64 10.10 -16.55 6.53
N GLY A 65 10.53 -16.70 7.80
CA GLY A 65 11.93 -16.63 8.24
C GLY A 65 12.26 -17.71 9.24
#